data_AF-A0A2D5BR68-F1
#
_entry.id   AF-A0A2D5BR68-F1
#
_cell.length_a   1.000
_cell.length_b   1.000
_cell.length_c   1.000
_cell.angle_alpha   90.00
_cell.angle_beta   90.00
_cell.angle_gamma   90.00
#
_symmetry.space_group_name_H-M   'P 1'
#
loop_
_entity.id
_entity.type
_entity.pdbx_description
1 polymer ?
#
loop_
_entity_poly.entity_id
_entity_poly.type
_entity_poly.pdbx_seq_one_letter_code
_entity_poly.pdbx_strand_id
1 'polypeptide(L)'
;MLKHQLTHPQINAILGQAGHHSAILIADGNYPASSKKGPNAKIVSLNLMPGVVTCNQVLQAVLSAMPIEKISTMMYETDGPYALTEDPPVWQAYRDTIKEAQLELALEPIEKWEFYKAVATD
;
A
#
# COMPACT_ATOMS: atom_id res chain seq x y z
N MET A 1 24.14 -9.59 4.70
CA MET A 1 23.49 -8.60 3.81
C MET A 1 22.08 -9.07 3.51
N LEU A 2 21.11 -8.17 3.39
CA LEU A 2 19.71 -8.50 3.07
C LEU A 2 19.62 -9.07 1.64
N LYS A 3 18.72 -10.03 1.41
CA LYS A 3 18.52 -10.69 0.10
C LYS A 3 17.36 -10.11 -0.71
N HIS A 4 16.60 -9.18 -0.12
CA HIS A 4 15.46 -8.51 -0.71
C HIS A 4 15.77 -7.03 -0.98
N GLN A 5 14.91 -6.34 -1.73
CA GLN A 5 15.11 -4.95 -2.14
C GLN A 5 14.89 -3.96 -0.99
N LEU A 6 14.05 -4.30 -0.01
CA LEU A 6 13.75 -3.44 1.13
C LEU A 6 14.96 -3.25 2.06
N THR A 7 15.57 -2.07 2.06
CA THR A 7 16.72 -1.74 2.92
C THR A 7 16.37 -0.89 4.13
N HIS A 8 15.16 -0.32 4.19
CA HIS A 8 14.78 0.60 5.26
C HIS A 8 14.72 -0.11 6.62
N PRO A 9 15.58 0.25 7.59
CA PRO A 9 15.76 -0.54 8.81
C PRO A 9 14.49 -0.63 9.66
N GLN A 10 13.77 0.49 9.80
CA GLN A 10 12.52 0.50 10.58
C GLN A 10 11.41 -0.32 9.93
N ILE A 11 11.31 -0.32 8.60
CA ILE A 11 10.27 -1.09 7.90
C ILE A 11 10.60 -2.58 8.03
N ASN A 12 11.86 -2.97 7.81
CA ASN A 12 12.31 -4.34 8.05
C ASN A 12 12.00 -4.82 9.48
N ALA A 13 12.25 -3.98 10.50
CA ALA A 13 11.94 -4.32 11.88
C ALA A 13 10.44 -4.51 12.15
N ILE A 14 9.58 -3.66 11.56
CA ILE A 14 8.12 -3.76 11.67
C ILE A 14 7.62 -5.01 10.94
N LEU A 15 8.06 -5.22 9.70
CA LEU A 15 7.69 -6.37 8.88
C LEU A 15 8.12 -7.69 9.52
N GLY A 16 9.29 -7.75 10.16
CA GLY A 16 9.74 -8.93 10.90
C GLY A 16 8.92 -9.27 12.15
N GLN A 17 8.08 -8.36 12.63
CA GLN A 17 7.14 -8.56 13.74
C GLN A 17 5.71 -8.85 13.26
N ALA A 18 5.43 -8.68 11.97
CA ALA A 18 4.10 -8.90 11.41
C ALA A 18 3.73 -10.38 11.47
N GLY A 19 2.58 -10.69 12.07
CA GLY A 19 1.97 -12.02 12.05
C GLY A 19 1.03 -12.21 10.85
N HIS A 20 0.47 -13.41 10.72
CA HIS A 20 -0.59 -13.68 9.75
C HIS A 20 -1.76 -12.68 9.92
N HIS A 21 -2.35 -12.24 8.81
CA HIS A 21 -3.40 -11.22 8.74
C HIS A 21 -3.01 -9.80 9.17
N SER A 22 -1.73 -9.52 9.40
CA SER A 22 -1.27 -8.13 9.58
C SER A 22 -1.45 -7.34 8.30
N ALA A 23 -1.94 -6.09 8.42
CA ALA A 23 -2.13 -5.19 7.28
C ALA A 23 -1.00 -4.18 7.17
N ILE A 24 -0.63 -3.84 5.93
CA ILE A 24 0.30 -2.77 5.59
C ILE A 24 -0.46 -1.74 4.75
N LEU A 25 -0.50 -0.50 5.23
CA LEU A 25 -1.01 0.61 4.44
C LEU A 25 0.16 1.31 3.74
N ILE A 26 0.16 1.31 2.41
CA ILE A 26 0.98 2.22 1.60
C ILE A 26 0.10 3.42 1.25
N ALA A 27 0.40 4.55 1.87
CA ALA A 27 -0.34 5.80 1.73
C ALA A 27 0.40 6.78 0.80
N ASP A 28 -0.36 7.49 -0.04
CA ASP A 28 0.17 8.63 -0.78
C ASP A 28 0.25 9.89 0.11
N GLY A 29 0.64 11.02 -0.48
CA GLY A 29 0.75 12.29 0.25
C GLY A 29 -0.60 12.92 0.65
N ASN A 30 -1.73 12.41 0.16
CA ASN A 30 -3.06 12.95 0.40
C ASN A 30 -3.86 12.12 1.41
N TYR A 31 -3.51 10.84 1.60
CA TYR A 31 -4.15 10.01 2.59
C TYR A 31 -3.92 10.56 4.01
N PRO A 32 -4.96 10.74 4.83
CA PRO A 32 -4.84 11.32 6.17
C PRO A 32 -4.25 10.34 7.20
N ALA A 33 -3.00 9.91 7.00
CA ALA A 33 -2.34 8.86 7.78
C ALA A 33 -2.22 9.19 9.29
N SER A 34 -2.23 10.46 9.66
CA SER A 34 -2.19 10.91 11.06
C SER A 34 -3.50 10.63 11.82
N SER A 35 -4.64 10.63 11.13
CA SER A 35 -5.98 10.55 11.75
C SER A 35 -6.81 9.36 11.29
N LYS A 36 -6.41 8.67 10.21
CA LYS A 36 -7.09 7.51 9.64
C LYS A 36 -6.16 6.31 9.52
N LYS A 37 -5.61 5.86 10.64
CA LYS A 37 -4.82 4.64 10.74
C LYS A 37 -5.40 3.72 11.81
N GLY A 38 -5.08 2.43 11.78
CA GLY A 38 -5.37 1.54 12.90
C GLY A 38 -4.74 2.02 14.22
N PRO A 39 -5.35 1.70 15.37
CA PRO A 39 -4.85 2.15 16.68
C PRO A 39 -3.41 1.69 16.92
N ASN A 40 -3.09 0.47 16.49
CA ASN A 40 -1.80 -0.19 16.65
C ASN A 40 -0.79 0.13 15.53
N ALA A 41 -1.20 0.88 14.50
CA ALA A 41 -0.34 1.15 13.34
C ALA A 41 0.78 2.14 13.67
N LYS A 42 2.00 1.80 13.22
CA LYS A 42 3.18 2.68 13.26
C LYS A 42 3.30 3.43 11.93
N ILE A 43 3.26 4.76 11.98
CA ILE A 43 3.53 5.60 10.80
C ILE A 43 5.04 5.65 10.55
N VAL A 44 5.44 5.41 9.31
CA VAL A 44 6.80 5.61 8.80
C VAL A 44 6.73 6.55 7.59
N SER A 45 7.20 7.79 7.75
CA SER A 45 7.20 8.78 6.67
C SER A 45 8.41 8.59 5.76
N LEU A 46 8.17 8.32 4.48
CA LEU A 46 9.20 8.20 3.44
C LEU A 46 9.23 9.42 2.50
N ASN A 47 8.22 10.28 2.59
CA ASN A 47 8.00 11.40 1.68
C ASN A 47 8.96 12.56 1.96
N LEU A 48 9.69 12.97 0.92
CA LEU A 48 10.53 14.17 0.92
C LEU A 48 9.97 15.25 -0.01
N MET A 49 9.63 14.86 -1.24
CA MET A 49 9.02 15.70 -2.28
C MET A 49 8.18 14.85 -3.23
N PRO A 50 7.27 15.43 -4.04
CA PRO A 50 6.45 14.66 -4.97
C PRO A 50 7.28 13.75 -5.89
N GLY A 51 6.86 12.49 -6.01
CA GLY A 51 7.54 11.48 -6.82
C GLY A 51 8.81 10.89 -6.20
N VAL A 52 9.28 11.39 -5.06
CA VAL A 52 10.45 10.84 -4.37
C VAL A 52 10.01 9.91 -3.26
N VAL A 53 10.26 8.65 -3.60
CA VAL A 53 9.58 7.40 -3.23
C VAL A 53 8.10 7.42 -3.60
N THR A 54 7.75 6.71 -4.67
CA THR A 54 6.35 6.50 -5.09
C THR A 54 5.73 5.30 -4.37
N CYS A 55 4.40 5.26 -4.28
CA CYS A 55 3.69 4.10 -3.71
C CYS A 55 4.06 2.78 -4.42
N ASN A 56 4.28 2.81 -5.74
CA ASN A 56 4.68 1.62 -6.49
C ASN A 56 6.09 1.14 -6.10
N GLN A 57 7.03 2.06 -5.88
CA GLN A 57 8.37 1.69 -5.38
C GLN A 57 8.31 1.09 -3.97
N VAL A 58 7.42 1.59 -3.12
CA VAL A 58 7.19 0.99 -1.79
C VAL A 58 6.59 -0.41 -1.93
N LEU A 59 5.61 -0.58 -2.84
CA LEU A 59 5.02 -1.89 -3.14
C LEU A 59 6.10 -2.90 -3.58
N GLN A 60 6.93 -2.54 -4.56
CA GLN A 60 8.06 -3.38 -5.02
C GLN A 60 8.97 -3.81 -3.86
N ALA A 61 9.35 -2.87 -2.98
CA ALA A 61 10.19 -3.17 -1.84
C ALA A 61 9.51 -4.15 -0.87
N VAL A 62 8.23 -3.92 -0.53
CA VAL A 62 7.47 -4.79 0.38
C VAL A 62 7.29 -6.20 -0.20
N LEU A 63 6.87 -6.32 -1.46
CA LEU A 63 6.68 -7.63 -2.13
C LEU A 63 7.98 -8.44 -2.19
N SER A 64 9.14 -7.77 -2.24
CA SER A 64 10.43 -8.46 -2.22
C SER A 64 10.79 -9.07 -0.86
N ALA A 65 10.18 -8.60 0.24
CA ALA A 65 10.61 -8.89 1.60
C ALA A 65 9.70 -9.87 2.36
N MET A 66 8.44 -10.04 1.96
CA MET A 66 7.49 -10.92 2.65
C MET A 66 6.40 -11.48 1.74
N PRO A 67 5.84 -12.66 2.06
CA PRO A 67 4.68 -13.18 1.37
C PRO A 67 3.46 -12.30 1.64
N ILE A 68 2.65 -12.09 0.60
CA ILE A 68 1.40 -11.31 0.65
C ILE A 68 0.26 -12.22 0.21
N GLU A 69 -0.87 -12.17 0.93
CA GLU A 69 -2.08 -12.96 0.62
C GLU A 69 -3.16 -12.16 -0.11
N LYS A 70 -3.13 -10.83 -0.01
CA LYS A 70 -4.14 -9.94 -0.60
C LYS A 70 -3.57 -8.55 -0.85
N ILE A 71 -3.97 -7.91 -1.94
CA ILE A 71 -3.61 -6.52 -2.26
C ILE A 71 -4.88 -5.75 -2.64
N SER A 72 -5.12 -4.65 -1.95
CA SER A 72 -6.30 -3.81 -2.15
C SER A 72 -5.94 -2.35 -2.38
N THR A 73 -6.76 -1.67 -3.18
CA THR A 73 -6.70 -0.22 -3.40
C THR A 73 -7.96 0.44 -2.84
N MET A 74 -7.88 1.74 -2.55
CA MET A 74 -9.08 2.54 -2.37
C MET A 74 -9.70 2.78 -3.75
N MET A 75 -10.98 2.47 -3.91
CA MET A 75 -11.73 2.73 -5.13
C MET A 75 -11.84 4.24 -5.36
N TYR A 76 -11.66 4.65 -6.62
CA TYR A 76 -11.90 6.02 -7.02
C TYR A 76 -13.40 6.33 -7.03
N GLU A 77 -13.74 7.61 -6.88
CA GLU A 77 -15.11 8.07 -7.02
C GLU A 77 -15.48 8.09 -8.52
N THR A 78 -16.72 7.73 -8.83
CA THR A 78 -17.29 7.80 -10.19
C THR A 78 -18.28 8.95 -10.35
N ASP A 79 -18.49 9.72 -9.28
CA ASP A 79 -19.29 10.93 -9.23
C ASP A 79 -18.53 12.10 -8.58
N GLY A 80 -19.06 13.32 -8.76
CA GLY A 80 -18.45 14.54 -8.24
C GLY A 80 -17.28 15.08 -9.06
N PRO A 81 -16.59 16.13 -8.55
CA PRO A 81 -15.60 16.89 -9.32
C PRO A 81 -14.29 16.13 -9.58
N TYR A 82 -14.06 15.02 -8.89
CA TYR A 82 -12.86 14.18 -9.01
C TYR A 82 -13.18 12.77 -9.53
N ALA A 83 -14.37 12.59 -10.12
CA ALA A 83 -14.80 11.34 -10.68
C ALA A 83 -13.83 10.83 -11.76
N LEU A 84 -13.53 9.54 -11.74
CA LEU A 84 -12.84 8.85 -12.83
C LEU A 84 -13.81 7.91 -13.55
N THR A 85 -13.62 7.77 -14.86
CA THR A 85 -14.39 6.85 -15.71
C THR A 85 -13.66 5.52 -15.95
N GLU A 86 -12.41 5.44 -15.53
CA GLU A 86 -11.53 4.29 -15.71
C GLU A 86 -10.52 4.22 -14.56
N ASP A 87 -9.83 3.07 -14.45
CA ASP A 87 -8.79 2.88 -13.45
C ASP A 87 -7.70 3.96 -13.57
N PRO A 88 -7.25 4.54 -12.44
CA PRO A 88 -6.18 5.53 -12.48
C PRO A 88 -4.90 4.88 -13.03
N PRO A 89 -4.09 5.58 -13.84
CA PRO A 89 -2.92 4.99 -14.52
C PRO A 89 -1.94 4.24 -13.60
N VAL A 90 -1.83 4.67 -12.33
CA VAL A 90 -0.96 4.03 -11.33
C VAL A 90 -1.36 2.59 -11.01
N TRP A 91 -2.63 2.21 -11.18
CA TRP A 91 -3.07 0.83 -10.94
C TRP A 91 -2.45 -0.14 -11.93
N GLN A 92 -2.19 0.27 -13.18
CA GLN A 92 -1.46 -0.58 -14.11
C GLN A 92 -0.04 -0.87 -13.60
N ALA A 93 0.65 0.14 -13.06
CA ALA A 93 1.99 -0.04 -12.47
C ALA A 93 1.98 -0.99 -11.26
N TYR A 94 0.92 -0.96 -10.44
CA TYR A 94 0.73 -1.93 -9.37
C TYR A 94 0.50 -3.35 -9.91
N ARG A 95 -0.33 -3.52 -10.94
CA ARG A 95 -0.56 -4.82 -11.59
C ARG A 95 0.73 -5.38 -12.20
N ASP A 96 1.52 -4.55 -12.86
CA ASP A 96 2.82 -4.94 -13.43
C ASP A 96 3.79 -5.37 -12.33
N THR A 97 3.85 -4.62 -11.22
CA THR A 97 4.67 -4.97 -10.05
C THR A 97 4.28 -6.31 -9.43
N ILE A 98 2.99 -6.60 -9.31
CA ILE A 98 2.48 -7.89 -8.80
C ILE A 98 2.89 -9.03 -9.74
N LYS A 99 2.77 -8.82 -11.06
CA LYS A 99 3.17 -9.79 -12.09
C LYS A 99 4.68 -10.04 -12.09
N GLU A 100 5.49 -8.99 -11.95
CA GLU A 100 6.96 -9.07 -11.85
C GLU A 100 7.40 -9.82 -10.58
N ALA A 101 6.65 -9.66 -9.49
CA ALA A 101 6.84 -10.43 -8.25
C ALA A 101 6.35 -11.88 -8.36
N GLN A 102 5.81 -12.30 -9.51
CA GLN A 102 5.30 -13.65 -9.79
C GLN A 102 4.18 -14.08 -8.82
N LEU A 103 3.35 -13.12 -8.40
CA LEU A 103 2.22 -13.38 -7.51
C LEU A 103 0.93 -13.56 -8.32
N GLU A 104 0.17 -14.60 -8.01
CA GLU A 104 -1.17 -14.85 -8.55
C GLU A 104 -2.24 -14.08 -7.75
N LEU A 105 -2.05 -12.77 -7.60
CA LEU A 105 -2.96 -11.89 -6.88
C LEU A 105 -3.59 -10.86 -7.82
N ALA A 106 -4.87 -10.56 -7.60
CA ALA A 106 -5.52 -9.42 -8.23
C ALA A 106 -5.43 -8.19 -7.32
N LEU A 107 -5.47 -6.99 -7.92
CA LEU A 107 -5.85 -5.80 -7.15
C LEU A 107 -7.36 -5.87 -6.89
N GLU A 108 -7.73 -5.80 -5.62
CA GLU A 108 -9.11 -5.80 -5.15
C GLU A 108 -9.49 -4.42 -4.60
N PRO A 109 -10.10 -3.54 -5.40
CA PRO A 109 -10.53 -2.24 -4.93
C PRO A 109 -11.60 -2.35 -3.86
N ILE A 110 -11.48 -1.53 -2.82
CA ILE A 110 -12.46 -1.41 -1.74
C ILE A 110 -13.11 -0.03 -1.87
N GLU A 111 -14.43 0.05 -1.73
CA GLU A 111 -15.15 1.32 -1.67
C GLU A 111 -14.48 2.28 -0.67
N LYS A 112 -14.44 3.57 -0.98
CA LYS A 112 -13.66 4.59 -0.26
C LYS A 112 -13.86 4.56 1.26
N TRP A 113 -15.09 4.51 1.75
CA TRP A 113 -15.38 4.49 3.19
C TRP A 113 -15.12 3.14 3.82
N GLU A 114 -15.41 2.04 3.11
CA GLU A 114 -15.03 0.69 3.54
C GLU A 114 -13.50 0.51 3.61
N PHE A 115 -12.73 1.16 2.74
CA PHE A 115 -11.27 1.14 2.78
C PHE A 115 -10.75 1.77 4.08
N TYR A 116 -11.31 2.90 4.51
CA TYR A 116 -10.96 3.50 5.80
C TYR A 116 -11.26 2.57 6.98
N LYS A 117 -12.36 1.80 6.93
CA LYS A 117 -12.66 0.79 7.95
C LYS A 117 -11.67 -0.36 7.92
N ALA A 118 -11.33 -0.86 6.72
CA ALA A 118 -10.37 -1.94 6.53
C ALA A 118 -8.95 -1.58 7.02
N VAL A 119 -8.55 -0.31 6.91
CA VAL A 119 -7.27 0.18 7.47
C VAL A 119 -7.31 0.31 9.00
N ALA A 120 -8.47 0.66 9.56
CA ALA A 120 -8.60 0.96 10.98
C ALA A 120 -8.75 -0.29 11.86
N THR A 121 -8.68 -1.49 11.28
CA THR A 121 -8.90 -2.77 12.00
C THR A 121 -8.08 -2.87 13.27
N ASP A 122 -8.74 -3.34 14.34
CA ASP A 122 -8.20 -3.50 15.69
C ASP A 122 -7.15 -4.63 15.79
#